data_AF-A0A1H1FCU2-F1
#
_entry.id   AF-A0A1H1FCU2-F1
#
_cell.length_a   1.000
_cell.length_b   1.000
_cell.length_c   1.000
_cell.angle_alpha   90.00
_cell.angle_beta   90.00
_cell.angle_gamma   90.00
#
_symmetry.space_group_name_H-M   'P 1'
#
loop_
_entity.id
_entity.type
_entity.pdbx_description
1 polymer ?
#
loop_
_entity_poly.entity_id
_entity_poly.type
_entity_poly.pdbx_seq_one_letter_code
_entity_poly.pdbx_strand_id
1 'polypeptide(L)'
;MLSGSVIVQLLSSLSAPWLATRGKDQRLAIVVVMLMALAGLFGCLYAPLEGLWGWAIVLGLGQGGTFALALTLIVLRSKDAHVAANLSSMAQGIGYTLASMGPFAVGLVHDLTGGWNAVGWIFAVLGIGAIGFGLKAGRNLHVQVVSERV
;
A
#
# COMPACT_ATOMS: atom_id res chain seq x y z
N MET A 1 -10.55 -13.47 -12.30
CA MET A 1 -9.93 -12.13 -12.31
C MET A 1 -9.16 -11.87 -11.03
N LEU A 2 -9.78 -11.97 -9.85
CA LEU A 2 -9.10 -11.88 -8.55
C LEU A 2 -7.85 -12.76 -8.43
N SER A 3 -7.93 -14.04 -8.82
CA SER A 3 -6.77 -14.95 -8.78
C SER A 3 -5.62 -14.52 -9.71
N GLY A 4 -5.93 -13.84 -10.82
CA GLY A 4 -4.92 -13.31 -11.76
C GLY A 4 -4.16 -12.12 -11.18
N SER A 5 -4.88 -11.18 -10.54
CA SER A 5 -4.26 -10.07 -9.81
C SER A 5 -3.35 -10.54 -8.68
N VAL A 6 -3.72 -11.60 -7.96
CA VAL A 6 -2.91 -12.16 -6.86
C VAL A 6 -1.60 -12.75 -7.38
N ILE A 7 -1.60 -13.44 -8.52
CA ILE A 7 -0.38 -13.97 -9.15
C ILE A 7 0.55 -12.83 -9.57
N VAL A 8 0.00 -11.78 -10.19
CA VAL A 8 0.77 -10.59 -10.59
C VAL A 8 1.30 -9.84 -9.36
N GLN A 9 0.50 -9.75 -8.29
CA GLN A 9 0.91 -9.15 -7.02
C GLN A 9 2.08 -9.90 -6.39
N LEU A 10 2.08 -11.23 -6.42
CA LEU A 10 3.19 -12.07 -5.97
C LEU A 10 4.46 -11.82 -6.80
N LEU A 11 4.35 -11.77 -8.13
CA LEU A 11 5.49 -11.47 -8.99
C LEU A 11 6.05 -10.07 -8.74
N SER A 12 5.16 -9.09 -8.55
CA SER A 12 5.52 -7.71 -8.26
C SER A 12 6.16 -7.52 -6.90
N SER A 13 5.63 -8.16 -5.85
CA SER A 13 6.17 -8.06 -4.49
C SER A 13 7.58 -8.65 -4.38
N LEU A 14 7.91 -9.64 -5.23
CA LEU A 14 9.25 -10.22 -5.33
C LEU A 14 10.23 -9.36 -6.16
N SER A 15 9.74 -8.61 -7.15
CA SER A 15 10.58 -7.82 -8.08
C SER A 15 10.69 -6.33 -7.70
N ALA A 16 9.72 -5.79 -6.98
CA ALA A 16 9.72 -4.40 -6.49
C ALA A 16 10.84 -4.05 -5.51
N PRO A 17 11.31 -4.93 -4.60
CA PRO A 17 12.47 -4.63 -3.76
C PRO A 17 13.72 -4.38 -4.59
N TRP A 18 13.88 -5.10 -5.71
CA TRP A 18 15.03 -4.95 -6.61
C TRP A 18 15.03 -3.62 -7.37
N LEU A 19 13.84 -3.10 -7.73
CA LEU A 19 13.71 -1.79 -8.36
C LEU A 19 13.84 -0.63 -7.35
N ALA A 20 13.29 -0.82 -6.15
CA ALA A 20 13.27 0.19 -5.08
C ALA A 20 14.64 0.41 -4.44
N THR A 21 15.45 -0.63 -4.30
CA THR A 21 16.77 -0.56 -3.62
C THR A 21 17.84 0.19 -4.40
N ARG A 22 17.57 0.62 -5.65
CA ARG A 22 18.54 1.40 -6.45
C ARG A 22 18.56 2.91 -6.19
N GLY A 23 17.63 3.47 -5.41
CA GLY A 23 17.52 4.92 -5.16
C GLY A 23 17.92 5.35 -3.74
N LYS A 24 18.70 6.43 -3.61
CA LYS A 24 19.02 7.09 -2.32
C LYS A 24 17.79 7.73 -1.64
N ASP A 25 16.75 8.06 -2.41
CA ASP A 25 15.48 8.60 -1.94
C ASP A 25 14.30 7.71 -2.35
N GLN A 26 13.64 7.11 -1.37
CA GLN A 26 12.53 6.17 -1.59
C GLN A 26 11.19 6.87 -1.88
N ARG A 27 11.13 8.20 -1.75
CA ARG A 27 9.89 8.98 -1.92
C ARG A 27 9.29 8.85 -3.32
N LEU A 28 10.14 8.93 -4.35
CA LEU A 28 9.68 8.83 -5.73
C LEU A 28 9.12 7.44 -6.02
N ALA A 29 9.76 6.39 -5.50
CA ALA A 29 9.25 5.02 -5.59
C ALA A 29 7.90 4.87 -4.89
N ILE A 30 7.75 5.40 -3.68
CA ILE A 30 6.47 5.37 -2.91
C ILE A 30 5.34 6.05 -3.70
N VAL A 31 5.58 7.23 -4.27
CA VAL A 31 4.59 7.95 -5.06
C VAL A 31 4.20 7.16 -6.29
N VAL A 32 5.17 6.61 -7.03
CA VAL A 32 4.89 5.84 -8.25
C VAL A 32 4.05 4.61 -7.94
N VAL A 33 4.42 3.79 -6.95
CA VAL A 33 3.64 2.57 -6.64
C VAL A 33 2.25 2.89 -6.07
N MET A 34 2.11 3.98 -5.30
CA MET A 34 0.81 4.41 -4.80
C MET A 34 -0.09 4.94 -5.90
N LEU A 35 0.46 5.71 -6.83
CA LEU A 35 -0.29 6.16 -8.01
C LEU A 35 -0.71 4.98 -8.89
N MET A 36 0.16 3.98 -9.08
CA MET A 36 -0.21 2.75 -9.78
C MET A 36 -1.32 1.99 -9.05
N ALA A 37 -1.24 1.86 -7.72
CA ALA A 37 -2.27 1.19 -6.94
C ALA A 37 -3.62 1.92 -7.04
N LEU A 38 -3.63 3.26 -6.92
CA LEU A 38 -4.85 4.05 -7.06
C LEU A 38 -5.40 4.04 -8.48
N ALA A 39 -4.55 4.17 -9.49
CA ALA A 39 -4.96 4.09 -10.90
C ALA A 39 -5.56 2.72 -11.23
N GLY A 40 -4.93 1.64 -10.76
CA GLY A 40 -5.46 0.29 -10.90
C GLY A 40 -6.82 0.11 -10.20
N LEU A 41 -6.97 0.68 -9.00
CA LEU A 41 -8.20 0.57 -8.21
C LEU A 41 -9.35 1.37 -8.84
N PHE A 42 -9.11 2.62 -9.24
CA PHE A 42 -10.09 3.45 -9.93
C PHE A 42 -10.40 2.94 -11.32
N GLY A 43 -9.42 2.39 -12.03
CA GLY A 43 -9.60 1.70 -13.28
C GLY A 43 -10.53 0.49 -13.14
N CYS A 44 -10.33 -0.34 -12.11
CA CYS A 44 -11.25 -1.45 -11.83
C CYS A 44 -12.66 -0.99 -11.42
N LEU A 45 -12.80 0.20 -10.80
CA LEU A 45 -14.08 0.70 -10.32
C LEU A 45 -14.91 1.37 -11.44
N TYR A 46 -14.26 2.12 -12.34
CA TYR A 46 -14.92 2.98 -13.32
C TYR A 46 -14.70 2.60 -14.80
N ALA A 47 -13.70 1.77 -15.11
CA ALA A 47 -13.42 1.44 -16.51
C ALA A 47 -14.37 0.35 -17.06
N PRO A 48 -14.59 0.32 -18.38
CA PRO A 48 -15.40 -0.72 -19.01
C PRO A 48 -14.79 -2.12 -18.82
N LEU A 49 -15.66 -3.14 -18.78
CA LEU A 49 -15.31 -4.55 -18.50
C LEU A 49 -14.21 -5.10 -19.41
N GLU A 50 -14.10 -4.60 -20.64
CA GLU A 50 -13.09 -5.01 -21.63
C GLU A 50 -11.65 -4.64 -21.21
N GLY A 51 -11.48 -3.55 -20.46
CA GLY A 51 -10.17 -3.08 -19.96
C GLY A 51 -9.81 -3.61 -18.57
N LEU A 52 -10.69 -4.35 -17.91
CA LEU A 52 -10.57 -4.71 -16.49
C LEU A 52 -9.31 -5.53 -16.19
N TRP A 53 -8.86 -6.38 -17.14
CA TRP A 53 -7.63 -7.16 -17.00
C TRP A 53 -6.38 -6.28 -16.94
N GLY A 54 -6.32 -5.19 -17.71
CA GLY A 54 -5.19 -4.26 -17.68
C GLY A 54 -5.11 -3.53 -16.34
N TRP A 55 -6.25 -3.03 -15.84
CA TRP A 55 -6.33 -2.37 -14.54
C TRP A 55 -6.04 -3.31 -13.37
N ALA A 56 -6.47 -4.57 -13.47
CA ALA A 56 -6.19 -5.63 -12.51
C ALA A 56 -4.69 -5.94 -12.38
N ILE A 57 -3.94 -5.89 -13.50
CA ILE A 57 -2.47 -6.04 -13.51
C ILE A 57 -1.82 -4.82 -12.86
N VAL A 58 -2.22 -3.61 -13.27
CA VAL A 58 -1.68 -2.35 -12.71
C VAL A 58 -1.92 -2.27 -11.20
N LEU A 59 -3.10 -2.68 -10.74
CA LEU A 59 -3.44 -2.76 -9.32
C LEU A 59 -2.54 -3.76 -8.59
N GLY A 60 -2.32 -4.96 -9.14
CA GLY A 60 -1.43 -5.97 -8.58
C GLY A 60 0.02 -5.47 -8.46
N LEU A 61 0.51 -4.78 -9.50
CA LEU A 61 1.84 -4.16 -9.49
C LEU A 61 1.97 -3.08 -8.41
N GLY A 62 0.98 -2.19 -8.31
CA GLY A 62 0.96 -1.12 -7.31
C GLY A 62 0.90 -1.67 -5.88
N GLN A 63 0.05 -2.67 -5.62
CA GLN A 63 -0.07 -3.28 -4.29
C GLN A 63 1.18 -4.07 -3.89
N GLY A 64 1.71 -4.90 -4.79
CA GLY A 64 2.96 -5.65 -4.55
C GLY A 64 4.14 -4.72 -4.29
N GLY A 65 4.27 -3.66 -5.08
CA GLY A 65 5.30 -2.64 -4.91
C GLY A 65 5.18 -1.87 -3.60
N THR A 66 3.96 -1.50 -3.21
CA THR A 66 3.71 -0.81 -1.93
C THR A 66 4.09 -1.67 -0.74
N PHE A 67 3.73 -2.96 -0.76
CA PHE A 67 4.06 -3.90 0.33
C PHE A 67 5.57 -4.11 0.46
N ALA A 68 6.25 -4.36 -0.66
CA ALA A 68 7.70 -4.50 -0.71
C ALA A 68 8.44 -3.26 -0.19
N LEU A 69 8.00 -2.05 -0.61
CA LEU A 69 8.56 -0.79 -0.15
C LEU A 69 8.32 -0.58 1.35
N ALA A 70 7.14 -0.91 1.87
CA ALA A 70 6.84 -0.77 3.29
C ALA A 70 7.78 -1.61 4.17
N LEU A 71 7.99 -2.89 3.82
CA LEU A 71 8.94 -3.76 4.51
C LEU A 71 10.39 -3.26 4.38
N THR A 72 10.78 -2.81 3.19
CA THR A 72 12.12 -2.25 2.94
C THR A 72 12.37 -1.01 3.80
N LEU A 73 11.39 -0.11 3.90
CA LEU A 73 11.48 1.08 4.74
C LEU A 73 11.61 0.72 6.23
N ILE A 74 10.87 -0.27 6.71
CA ILE A 74 11.01 -0.75 8.09
C ILE A 74 12.44 -1.19 8.37
N VAL A 75 13.06 -1.94 7.45
CA VAL A 75 14.45 -2.41 7.60
C VAL A 75 15.44 -1.25 7.51
N LEU A 76 15.37 -0.42 6.46
CA LEU A 76 16.28 0.72 6.26
C LEU A 76 16.24 1.74 7.40
N ARG A 77 15.11 1.80 8.10
CA ARG A 77 14.84 2.82 9.12
C ARG A 77 15.13 2.36 10.54
N SER A 78 15.26 1.06 10.72
CA SER A 78 15.55 0.43 12.01
C SER A 78 17.06 0.33 12.21
N LYS A 79 17.52 0.60 13.43
CA LYS A 79 18.95 0.49 13.77
C LYS A 79 19.39 -0.96 13.97
N ASP A 80 18.46 -1.80 14.44
CA ASP A 80 18.69 -3.21 14.79
C ASP A 80 17.48 -4.09 14.43
N ALA A 81 17.70 -5.40 14.33
CA ALA A 81 16.66 -6.38 14.00
C ALA A 81 15.47 -6.37 14.97
N HIS A 82 15.72 -6.11 16.25
CA HIS A 82 14.65 -6.01 17.26
C HIS A 82 13.72 -4.81 16.99
N VAL A 83 14.28 -3.66 16.62
CA VAL A 83 13.49 -2.45 16.30
C VAL A 83 12.69 -2.70 15.02
N ALA A 84 13.27 -3.37 14.03
CA ALA A 84 12.57 -3.74 12.80
C ALA A 84 11.38 -4.68 13.08
N ALA A 85 11.57 -5.68 13.94
CA ALA A 85 10.51 -6.61 14.32
C ALA A 85 9.35 -5.90 15.03
N ASN A 86 9.66 -5.04 16.02
CA ASN A 86 8.65 -4.25 16.74
C ASN A 86 7.92 -3.25 15.84
N LEU A 87 8.64 -2.59 14.94
CA LEU A 87 8.04 -1.62 14.01
C LEU A 87 7.14 -2.33 12.99
N SER A 88 7.55 -3.51 12.53
CA SER A 88 6.75 -4.36 11.63
C SER A 88 5.48 -4.87 12.30
N SER A 89 5.56 -5.37 13.53
CA SER A 89 4.40 -5.86 14.28
C SER A 89 3.42 -4.72 14.60
N MET A 90 3.91 -3.55 14.98
CA MET A 90 3.08 -2.35 15.19
C MET A 90 2.37 -1.93 13.89
N ALA A 91 3.11 -1.84 12.79
CA ALA A 91 2.56 -1.43 11.50
C ALA A 91 1.50 -2.41 10.99
N GLN A 92 1.75 -3.72 11.11
CA GLN A 92 0.79 -4.76 10.73
C GLN A 92 -0.42 -4.78 11.66
N GLY A 93 -0.23 -4.69 12.98
CA GLY A 93 -1.33 -4.65 13.94
C GLY A 93 -2.28 -3.50 13.65
N ILE A 94 -1.76 -2.26 13.61
CA ILE A 94 -2.57 -1.07 13.31
C ILE A 94 -3.17 -1.17 11.90
N GLY A 95 -2.38 -1.60 10.91
CA GLY A 95 -2.81 -1.70 9.52
C GLY A 95 -3.96 -2.67 9.31
N TYR A 96 -3.90 -3.87 9.91
CA TYR A 96 -4.96 -4.87 9.82
C TYR A 96 -6.19 -4.49 10.63
N THR A 97 -6.03 -3.85 11.80
CA THR A 97 -7.17 -3.31 12.55
C THR A 97 -7.90 -2.22 11.75
N LEU A 98 -7.17 -1.34 11.07
CA LEU A 98 -7.78 -0.34 10.19
C LEU A 98 -8.42 -0.99 8.96
N ALA A 99 -7.76 -1.99 8.37
CA ALA A 99 -8.27 -2.70 7.19
C ALA A 99 -9.58 -3.46 7.48
N SER A 100 -9.77 -4.01 8.68
CA SER A 100 -11.01 -4.71 9.04
C SER A 100 -12.22 -3.77 9.13
N MET A 101 -12.00 -2.47 9.37
CA MET A 101 -13.05 -1.44 9.31
C MET A 101 -13.42 -1.06 7.87
N GLY A 102 -12.57 -1.38 6.89
CA GLY A 102 -12.76 -1.04 5.48
C GLY A 102 -14.07 -1.58 4.89
N PRO A 103 -14.35 -2.90 4.95
CA PRO A 103 -15.59 -3.49 4.46
C PRO A 103 -16.84 -2.88 5.08
N PHE A 104 -16.79 -2.55 6.38
CA PHE A 104 -17.91 -1.91 7.07
C PHE A 104 -18.18 -0.50 6.51
N ALA A 105 -17.14 0.31 6.34
CA ALA A 105 -17.27 1.65 5.76
C ALA A 105 -17.77 1.60 4.30
N VAL A 106 -17.25 0.66 3.51
CA VAL A 106 -17.68 0.43 2.12
C VAL A 106 -19.15 0.01 2.06
N GLY A 107 -19.57 -0.92 2.90
CA GLY A 107 -20.95 -1.40 2.97
C GLY A 107 -21.92 -0.30 3.39
N LEU A 108 -21.58 0.50 4.40
CA LEU A 108 -22.41 1.62 4.86
C LEU A 108 -22.59 2.69 3.76
N VAL A 109 -21.51 3.05 3.06
CA VAL A 109 -21.60 4.03 1.96
C VAL A 109 -22.40 3.47 0.79
N HIS A 110 -22.24 2.19 0.47
CA HIS A 110 -23.01 1.52 -0.57
C HIS A 110 -24.51 1.51 -0.24
N ASP A 111 -24.88 1.17 0.98
CA ASP A 111 -26.27 1.10 1.44
C ASP A 111 -26.95 2.48 1.42
N LEU A 112 -26.23 3.54 1.84
CA LEU A 112 -26.74 4.91 1.86
C LEU A 112 -26.84 5.56 0.48
N THR A 113 -25.96 5.21 -0.46
CA THR A 113 -25.92 5.85 -1.80
C THR A 113 -26.57 5.01 -2.89
N GLY A 114 -26.86 3.74 -2.63
CA GLY A 114 -27.47 2.81 -3.58
C GLY A 114 -26.56 2.43 -4.76
N GLY A 115 -25.27 2.78 -4.73
CA GLY A 115 -24.35 2.58 -5.85
C GLY A 115 -22.88 2.46 -5.47
N TRP A 116 -22.10 1.82 -6.36
CA TRP A 116 -20.68 1.52 -6.14
C TRP A 116 -19.74 2.71 -6.41
N ASN A 117 -20.21 3.73 -7.13
CA ASN A 117 -19.41 4.92 -7.45
C ASN A 117 -19.00 5.70 -6.19
N ALA A 118 -19.86 5.75 -5.17
CA ALA A 118 -19.58 6.47 -3.93
C ALA A 118 -18.42 5.84 -3.13
N VAL A 119 -18.18 4.54 -3.29
CA VAL A 119 -17.07 3.83 -2.64
C VAL A 119 -15.71 4.38 -3.09
N GLY A 120 -15.64 4.94 -4.31
CA GLY A 120 -14.44 5.60 -4.82
C GLY A 120 -13.94 6.75 -3.92
N TRP A 121 -14.83 7.45 -3.20
CA TRP A 121 -14.43 8.51 -2.27
C TRP A 121 -13.68 7.98 -1.06
N ILE A 122 -14.09 6.82 -0.52
CA ILE A 122 -13.39 6.16 0.58
C ILE A 122 -11.96 5.85 0.16
N PHE A 123 -11.80 5.24 -1.01
CA PHE A 123 -10.48 4.90 -1.54
C PHE A 123 -9.63 6.11 -1.89
N ALA A 124 -10.24 7.21 -2.38
CA ALA A 124 -9.54 8.47 -2.62
C ALA A 124 -8.95 9.03 -1.31
N VAL A 125 -9.76 9.12 -0.26
CA VAL A 125 -9.34 9.66 1.04
C VAL A 125 -8.24 8.80 1.66
N LEU A 126 -8.41 7.47 1.66
CA LEU A 126 -7.39 6.54 2.15
C LEU A 126 -6.10 6.62 1.33
N GLY A 127 -6.21 6.72 0.00
CA GLY A 127 -5.07 6.86 -0.91
C GLY A 127 -4.25 8.11 -0.67
N ILE A 128 -4.92 9.26 -0.54
CA ILE A 128 -4.26 10.55 -0.25
C ILE A 128 -3.57 10.49 1.12
N GLY A 129 -4.25 9.95 2.14
CA GLY A 129 -3.66 9.75 3.46
C GLY A 129 -2.41 8.86 3.39
N ALA A 130 -2.49 7.74 2.68
CA ALA A 130 -1.39 6.80 2.52
C ALA A 130 -0.18 7.42 1.79
N ILE A 131 -0.41 8.23 0.74
CA ILE A 131 0.66 8.99 0.07
C ILE A 131 1.29 9.99 1.05
N GLY A 132 0.50 10.72 1.82
CA GLY A 132 1.00 11.68 2.82
C GLY A 132 1.89 11.02 3.88
N PHE A 133 1.43 9.91 4.47
CA PHE A 133 2.22 9.14 5.44
C PHE A 133 3.45 8.50 4.79
N GLY A 134 3.32 7.95 3.58
CA GLY A 134 4.42 7.34 2.82
C GLY A 134 5.53 8.34 2.50
N LEU A 135 5.19 9.55 2.06
CA LEU A 135 6.15 10.64 1.83
C LEU A 135 6.90 11.05 3.10
N LYS A 136 6.22 11.05 4.25
CA LYS A 136 6.83 11.35 5.56
C LYS A 136 7.74 10.21 6.03
N ALA A 137 7.37 8.95 5.77
CA ALA A 137 8.15 7.77 6.09
C ALA A 137 9.39 7.61 5.19
N GLY A 138 9.29 7.93 3.91
CA GLY A 138 10.38 7.84 2.92
C GLY A 138 11.50 8.88 3.08
N ARG A 139 11.48 9.71 4.13
CA ARG A 139 12.59 10.62 4.46
C ARG A 139 13.79 9.80 4.95
N ASN A 140 15.02 10.12 4.56
CA ASN A 140 16.23 9.46 5.07
C ASN A 140 16.64 9.97 6.47
N LEU A 141 15.81 9.73 7.45
CA LEU A 141 16.10 9.91 8.86
C LEU A 141 16.22 8.49 9.50
N HIS A 142 16.43 8.33 10.80
CA HIS A 142 16.26 7.02 11.50
C HIS A 142 15.16 7.11 12.56
N VAL A 143 14.55 5.99 12.94
CA VAL A 143 13.65 5.97 14.11
C VAL A 143 14.53 6.05 15.36
N GLN A 144 14.39 7.11 16.15
CA GLN A 144 15.15 7.36 17.38
C GLN A 144 14.45 6.67 18.56
N VAL A 145 14.38 5.34 18.54
CA VAL A 145 13.90 4.56 19.69
C VAL A 145 15.11 3.92 20.35
N VAL A 146 15.27 4.16 21.66
CA VAL A 146 16.23 3.44 22.49
C VAL A 146 15.57 2.12 22.85
N SER A 147 16.06 1.01 22.30
CA SER A 147 15.62 -0.31 22.73
C SER A 147 16.14 -0.51 24.15
N GLU A 148 15.25 -0.47 25.13
CA GLU A 148 15.57 -0.91 26.48
C GLU A 148 15.92 -2.41 26.35
N ARG A 149 17.19 -2.75 26.57
CA ARG A 149 17.62 -4.16 26.59
C ARG A 149 16.99 -4.77 27.84
N VAL A 150 16.02 -5.66 27.64
CA VAL A 150 15.56 -6.60 28.67
C VAL A 150 16.52 -7.78 28.71
#